data_AF-A0A7J7N388-F1
#
_entry.id   AF-A0A7J7N388-F1
#
_cell.length_a   1.000
_cell.length_b   1.000
_cell.length_c   1.000
_cell.angle_alpha   90.00
_cell.angle_beta   90.00
_cell.angle_gamma   90.00
#
_symmetry.space_group_name_H-M   'P 1'
#
loop_
_entity.id
_entity.type
_entity.pdbx_description
1 polymer ?
#
loop_
_entity_poly.entity_id
_entity_poly.type
_entity_poly.pdbx_seq_one_letter_code
_entity_poly.pdbx_strand_id
1 'polypeptide(L)'
;VSNKLGAGKPQIAHVAAYIIVLLALSETTLISTTLFACRYILGYAFSNEKEVVDYVTRMTPLICISVIIDNLKGVLSGVARGCGWQHLGVYVNLGVYYLGGVPIAVLLGFYYH
;
A
#
# COMPACT_ATOMS: atom_id res chain seq x y z
N VAL A 1 -16.78 -1.92 9.71
CA VAL A 1 -17.26 -3.31 9.54
C VAL A 1 -17.61 -3.99 10.89
N SER A 2 -16.78 -3.90 11.95
CA SER A 2 -17.04 -4.55 13.26
C SER A 2 -18.37 -4.19 13.91
N ASN A 3 -18.75 -2.90 13.90
CA ASN A 3 -19.98 -2.44 14.51
C ASN A 3 -21.25 -3.03 13.86
N LYS A 4 -21.17 -3.44 12.59
CA LYS A 4 -22.31 -4.03 11.86
C LYS A 4 -22.30 -5.56 11.92
N LEU A 5 -21.10 -6.17 11.96
CA LEU A 5 -20.95 -7.61 12.23
C LEU A 5 -21.45 -7.96 13.64
N GLY A 6 -21.02 -7.20 14.66
CA GLY A 6 -21.43 -7.41 16.06
C GLY A 6 -22.92 -7.16 16.33
N ALA A 7 -23.59 -6.39 15.47
CA ALA A 7 -25.03 -6.17 15.51
C ALA A 7 -25.86 -7.26 14.79
N GLY A 8 -25.23 -8.35 14.33
CA GLY A 8 -25.90 -9.46 13.66
C GLY A 8 -26.43 -9.14 12.26
N LYS A 9 -25.94 -8.06 11.61
CA LYS A 9 -26.41 -7.62 10.28
C LYS A 9 -25.30 -7.80 9.22
N PRO A 10 -25.05 -9.03 8.75
CA PRO A 10 -23.95 -9.32 7.82
C PRO A 10 -24.09 -8.60 6.47
N GLN A 11 -25.32 -8.45 5.96
CA GLN A 11 -25.61 -7.71 4.72
C GLN A 11 -25.06 -6.27 4.76
N ILE A 12 -25.25 -5.57 5.88
CA ILE A 12 -24.79 -4.18 6.05
C ILE A 12 -23.27 -4.12 6.20
N ALA A 13 -22.65 -5.17 6.75
CA ALA A 13 -21.20 -5.26 6.85
C ALA A 13 -20.53 -5.45 5.47
N HIS A 14 -21.14 -6.22 4.56
CA HIS A 14 -20.68 -6.32 3.17
C HIS A 14 -20.75 -4.99 2.44
N VAL A 15 -21.85 -4.25 2.59
CA VAL A 15 -21.99 -2.90 2.02
C VAL A 15 -20.93 -1.95 2.58
N ALA A 16 -20.67 -2.01 3.90
CA ALA A 16 -19.62 -1.20 4.52
C ALA A 16 -18.22 -1.55 3.97
N ALA A 17 -17.92 -2.83 3.75
CA ALA A 17 -16.65 -3.24 3.14
C ALA A 17 -16.53 -2.72 1.70
N TYR A 18 -17.61 -2.80 0.92
CA TYR A 18 -17.65 -2.28 -0.45
C TYR A 18 -17.41 -0.76 -0.50
N ILE A 19 -18.04 0.01 0.38
CA ILE A 19 -17.83 1.46 0.49
C ILE A 19 -16.38 1.79 0.83
N ILE A 20 -15.76 1.03 1.74
CA ILE A 20 -14.34 1.23 2.11
C ILE A 20 -13.43 0.95 0.92
N VAL A 21 -13.69 -0.09 0.14
CA VAL A 21 -12.91 -0.41 -1.08
C VAL A 21 -13.05 0.70 -2.12
N LEU A 22 -14.27 1.23 -2.33
CA LEU A 22 -14.48 2.34 -3.26
C LEU A 22 -13.78 3.62 -2.81
N LEU A 23 -13.85 3.95 -1.53
CA LEU A 23 -13.12 5.09 -0.96
C LEU A 23 -11.62 4.95 -1.17
N ALA A 24 -11.06 3.78 -0.88
CA ALA A 24 -9.64 3.53 -1.07
C ALA A 24 -9.20 3.59 -2.53
N LEU A 25 -10.01 3.06 -3.46
CA LEU A 25 -9.76 3.20 -4.90
C LEU A 25 -9.75 4.68 -5.32
N SER A 26 -10.70 5.46 -4.81
CA SER A 26 -10.76 6.90 -5.11
C SER A 26 -9.55 7.65 -4.57
N GLU A 27 -9.15 7.38 -3.32
CA GLU A 27 -7.99 7.99 -2.67
C GLU A 27 -6.69 7.63 -3.39
N THR A 28 -6.51 6.34 -3.67
CA THR A 28 -5.31 5.84 -4.36
C THR A 28 -5.18 6.43 -5.76
N THR A 29 -6.29 6.57 -6.49
CA THR A 29 -6.32 7.18 -7.82
C THR A 29 -5.96 8.66 -7.74
N LEU A 30 -6.53 9.40 -6.77
CA LEU A 30 -6.21 10.81 -6.55
C LEU A 30 -4.73 11.00 -6.22
N ILE A 31 -4.20 10.27 -5.23
CA ILE A 31 -2.79 10.36 -4.83
C ILE A 31 -1.88 10.00 -6.00
N SER A 32 -2.13 8.89 -6.69
CA SER A 32 -1.29 8.46 -7.83
C SER A 32 -1.31 9.48 -8.97
N THR A 33 -2.47 10.05 -9.28
CA THR A 33 -2.61 11.05 -10.34
C THR A 33 -1.89 12.35 -9.96
N THR A 34 -2.06 12.83 -8.73
CA THR A 34 -1.37 14.03 -8.24
C THR A 34 0.14 13.82 -8.22
N LEU A 35 0.62 12.66 -7.76
CA LEU A 35 2.04 12.34 -7.66
C LEU A 35 2.67 12.21 -9.05
N PHE A 36 1.95 11.63 -10.02
CA PHE A 36 2.39 11.57 -11.41
C PHE A 36 2.39 12.95 -12.09
N ALA A 37 1.37 13.77 -11.85
CA ALA A 37 1.29 15.13 -12.39
C ALA A 37 2.39 16.03 -11.83
N CYS A 38 2.69 15.90 -10.53
CA CYS A 38 3.73 16.65 -9.84
C CYS A 38 5.14 16.02 -9.98
N ARG A 39 5.34 14.96 -10.77
CA ARG A 39 6.62 14.23 -10.84
C ARG A 39 7.84 15.13 -11.10
N TYR A 40 7.65 16.14 -11.96
CA TYR A 40 8.69 17.10 -12.31
C TYR A 40 8.95 18.10 -11.18
N ILE A 41 7.90 18.55 -10.48
CA ILE A 41 8.00 19.51 -9.36
C ILE A 41 8.56 18.81 -8.12
N LEU A 42 8.18 17.55 -7.89
CA LEU A 42 8.68 16.73 -6.78
C LEU A 42 10.20 16.53 -6.89
N GLY A 43 10.72 16.25 -8.09
CA GLY A 43 12.17 16.18 -8.30
C GLY A 43 12.88 17.46 -7.86
N TYR A 44 12.36 18.62 -8.27
CA TYR A 44 12.90 19.94 -7.88
C TYR A 44 12.71 20.28 -6.40
N ALA A 45 11.71 19.70 -5.72
CA ALA A 45 11.51 19.87 -4.29
C ALA A 45 12.58 19.16 -3.45
N PHE A 46 13.15 18.07 -3.96
CA PHE A 46 14.22 17.32 -3.28
C PHE A 46 15.62 17.79 -3.65
N SER A 47 15.85 18.22 -4.91
CA SER A 47 17.15 18.73 -5.34
C SER A 47 17.03 19.60 -6.60
N ASN A 48 17.89 20.62 -6.72
CA ASN A 48 18.02 21.42 -7.94
C ASN A 48 18.92 20.79 -9.02
N GLU A 49 19.58 19.66 -8.69
CA GLU A 49 20.42 18.93 -9.64
C GLU A 49 19.57 18.15 -10.65
N LYS A 50 19.76 18.42 -11.94
CA LYS A 50 18.98 17.79 -13.03
C LYS A 50 19.07 16.27 -13.03
N GLU A 51 20.20 15.71 -12.60
CA GLU A 51 20.41 14.27 -12.52
C GLU A 51 19.49 13.64 -11.45
N VAL A 52 19.33 14.28 -10.30
CA VAL A 52 18.43 13.82 -9.24
C VAL A 52 16.97 13.93 -9.68
N VAL A 53 16.61 15.00 -10.41
CA VAL A 53 15.24 15.17 -10.96
C VAL A 53 14.91 14.07 -11.97
N ASP A 54 15.83 13.70 -12.86
CA ASP A 54 15.61 12.60 -13.83
C ASP A 54 15.46 11.25 -13.13
N TYR A 55 16.30 10.98 -12.12
CA TYR A 55 16.18 9.77 -11.29
C TYR A 55 14.84 9.68 -10.57
N VAL A 56 14.40 10.76 -9.91
CA VAL A 56 13.09 10.81 -9.23
C VAL A 56 11.96 10.59 -10.23
N THR A 57 12.04 11.21 -11.41
CA THR A 57 11.04 11.06 -12.47
C THR A 57 10.95 9.61 -12.97
N ARG A 58 12.10 8.94 -13.15
CA ARG A 58 12.16 7.51 -13.53
C ARG A 58 11.64 6.57 -12.45
N MET A 59 11.85 6.92 -11.17
CA MET A 59 11.36 6.13 -10.03
C MET A 59 9.89 6.40 -9.67
N THR A 60 9.35 7.55 -10.06
CA THR A 60 7.94 7.93 -9.81
C THR A 60 6.92 6.84 -10.15
N PRO A 61 6.95 6.17 -11.31
CA PRO A 61 6.01 5.09 -11.61
C PRO A 61 6.12 3.91 -10.63
N LEU A 62 7.33 3.56 -10.18
CA LEU A 62 7.52 2.54 -9.14
C LEU A 62 6.92 2.98 -7.82
N ILE A 63 7.10 4.26 -7.44
CA ILE A 63 6.51 4.84 -6.23
C ILE A 63 4.98 4.79 -6.30
N CYS A 64 4.38 5.14 -7.45
CA CYS A 64 2.93 5.03 -7.63
C CYS A 64 2.43 3.59 -7.42
N ILE A 65 3.12 2.59 -7.98
CA ILE A 65 2.78 1.17 -7.78
C ILE A 65 2.87 0.80 -6.30
N SER A 66 3.94 1.20 -5.61
CA SER A 66 4.11 0.95 -4.17
C SER A 66 2.97 1.57 -3.34
N VAL A 67 2.59 2.81 -3.64
CA VAL A 67 1.47 3.49 -2.97
C VAL A 67 0.16 2.75 -3.18
N ILE A 68 -0.10 2.23 -4.40
CA ILE A 68 -1.29 1.41 -4.67
C ILE A 68 -1.29 0.13 -3.82
N ILE A 69 -0.16 -0.57 -3.78
CA ILE A 69 -0.01 -1.81 -3.01
C ILE A 69 -0.19 -1.53 -1.52
N ASP A 70 0.39 -0.46 -0.99
CA ASP A 70 0.31 -0.10 0.43
C ASP A 70 -1.11 0.30 0.84
N ASN A 71 -1.82 1.07 0.01
CA ASN A 71 -3.23 1.38 0.23
C ASN A 71 -4.08 0.11 0.26
N LEU A 72 -3.87 -0.80 -0.69
CA LEU A 72 -4.59 -2.07 -0.74
C LEU A 72 -4.33 -2.90 0.53
N LYS A 73 -3.06 -3.04 0.95
CA LYS A 73 -2.68 -3.74 2.19
C LYS A 73 -3.33 -3.10 3.42
N GLY A 74 -3.36 -1.77 3.49
CA GLY A 74 -4.00 -1.02 4.57
C GLY A 74 -5.50 -1.31 4.69
N VAL A 75 -6.21 -1.29 3.56
CA VAL A 75 -7.65 -1.56 3.49
C VAL A 75 -7.96 -3.01 3.87
N LEU A 76 -7.25 -3.97 3.29
CA LEU A 76 -7.41 -5.40 3.61
C LEU A 76 -7.13 -5.66 5.09
N SER A 77 -6.07 -5.05 5.64
CA SER A 77 -5.76 -5.13 7.07
C SER A 77 -6.85 -4.50 7.94
N GLY A 78 -7.42 -3.36 7.52
CA GLY A 78 -8.56 -2.72 8.17
C GLY A 78 -9.82 -3.59 8.18
N VAL A 79 -10.13 -4.23 7.05
CA VAL A 79 -11.26 -5.17 6.92
C VAL A 79 -11.01 -6.42 7.75
N ALA A 80 -9.82 -7.01 7.69
CA ALA A 80 -9.45 -8.20 8.45
C ALA A 80 -9.53 -7.95 9.97
N ARG A 81 -8.98 -6.82 10.45
CA ARG A 81 -9.15 -6.39 11.85
C ARG A 81 -10.61 -6.20 12.20
N GLY A 82 -11.36 -5.60 11.28
CA GLY A 82 -12.76 -5.32 11.50
C GLY A 82 -13.65 -6.58 11.56
N CYS A 83 -13.25 -7.67 10.90
CA CYS A 83 -13.91 -8.98 10.98
C CYS A 83 -13.37 -9.87 12.12
N GLY A 84 -12.38 -9.39 12.90
CA GLY A 84 -11.75 -10.15 13.98
C GLY A 84 -10.63 -11.10 13.53
N TRP A 85 -10.29 -11.11 12.24
CA TRP A 85 -9.25 -11.98 11.64
C TRP A 85 -7.83 -11.40 11.74
N GLN A 86 -7.62 -10.45 12.64
CA GLN A 86 -6.34 -9.76 12.82
C GLN A 86 -5.17 -10.71 13.10
N HIS A 87 -5.39 -11.78 13.87
CA HIS A 87 -4.36 -12.77 14.19
C HIS A 87 -3.83 -13.47 12.93
N LEU A 88 -4.71 -13.81 11.99
CA LEU A 88 -4.33 -14.48 10.74
C LEU A 88 -3.48 -13.56 9.85
N GLY A 89 -3.82 -12.27 9.81
CA GLY A 89 -3.02 -11.25 9.12
C GLY A 89 -1.61 -11.08 9.71
N VAL A 90 -1.47 -11.17 11.04
CA VAL A 90 -0.16 -11.10 11.72
C VAL A 90 0.71 -12.30 11.36
N TYR A 91 0.16 -13.53 11.40
CA TYR A 91 0.91 -14.74 11.03
C TYR A 91 1.40 -14.71 9.59
N VAL A 92 0.54 -14.30 8.64
CA VAL A 92 0.92 -14.20 7.23
C VAL A 92 2.00 -13.14 7.03
N ASN A 93 1.86 -11.96 7.67
CA ASN A 93 2.84 -10.89 7.52
C ASN A 93 4.21 -11.28 8.10
N LEU A 94 4.25 -11.93 9.27
CA LEU A 94 5.48 -12.47 9.86
C LEU A 94 6.13 -13.52 8.95
N GLY A 95 5.34 -14.46 8.41
CA GLY A 95 5.83 -15.47 7.50
C GLY A 95 6.48 -14.87 6.25
N VAL A 96 5.79 -13.95 5.57
CA VAL A 96 6.32 -13.32 4.36
C VAL A 96 7.58 -12.50 4.66
N TYR A 97 7.61 -11.75 5.76
CA TYR A 97 8.75 -10.90 6.09
C TYR A 97 10.00 -11.72 6.43
N TYR A 98 9.86 -12.75 7.28
CA TYR A 98 10.99 -13.54 7.77
C TYR A 98 11.40 -14.68 6.83
N LEU A 99 10.45 -15.37 6.21
CA LEU A 99 10.77 -16.51 5.32
C LEU A 99 11.02 -16.08 3.87
N GLY A 100 10.49 -14.93 3.44
CA GLY A 100 10.68 -14.42 2.09
C GLY A 100 11.59 -13.20 2.04
N GLY A 101 11.25 -12.16 2.80
CA GLY A 101 11.97 -10.88 2.79
C GLY A 101 13.43 -11.00 3.18
N VAL A 102 13.74 -11.70 4.28
CA VAL A 102 15.11 -11.91 4.76
C VAL A 102 15.99 -12.64 3.74
N PRO A 103 15.62 -13.81 3.16
CA PRO A 103 16.47 -14.48 2.19
C PRO A 103 16.65 -13.67 0.90
N ILE A 104 15.62 -12.95 0.43
CA ILE A 104 15.73 -12.06 -0.73
C ILE A 104 16.69 -10.89 -0.44
N ALA A 105 16.59 -10.29 0.75
CA ALA A 105 17.49 -9.21 1.18
C ALA A 105 18.95 -9.67 1.27
N VAL A 106 19.19 -10.88 1.80
CA VAL A 106 20.54 -11.47 1.85
C VAL A 106 21.08 -11.75 0.45
N LEU A 107 20.26 -12.31 -0.46
CA LEU A 107 20.67 -12.56 -1.85
C LEU A 107 21.02 -11.25 -2.59
N LEU A 108 20.16 -10.24 -2.50
CA LEU A 108 20.41 -8.94 -3.15
C LEU A 108 21.58 -8.18 -2.53
N GLY A 109 21.73 -8.23 -1.20
CA GLY A 109 22.77 -7.48 -0.48
C GLY A 109 24.16 -8.09 -0.54
N PHE A 110 24.28 -9.42 -0.66
CA PHE A 110 25.58 -10.10 -0.62
C PHE A 110 25.96 -10.84 -1.91
N TYR A 111 25.01 -11.21 -2.77
CA TYR A 111 25.30 -12.00 -3.96
C TYR A 111 25.23 -11.20 -5.27
N TYR A 112 24.38 -10.18 -5.32
CA TYR A 112 24.21 -9.32 -6.51
C TYR A 112 24.89 -7.94 -6.40
N HIS A 113 25.61 -7.68 -5.30
CA HIS A 113 26.51 -6.53 -5.12
C HIS A 113 27.95 -6.99 -5.28
#